data_AF-A0A392RCQ6-F1
#
_entry.id   AF-A0A392RCQ6-F1
#
_cell.length_a   1.000
_cell.length_b   1.000
_cell.length_c   1.000
_cell.angle_alpha   90.00
_cell.angle_beta   90.00
_cell.angle_gamma   90.00
#
_symmetry.space_group_name_H-M   'P 1'
#
loop_
_entity.id
_entity.type
_entity.pdbx_description
1 polymer ?
#
loop_
_entity_poly.entity_id
_entity_poly.type
_entity_poly.pdbx_seq_one_letter_code
_entity_poly.pdbx_strand_id
1 'polypeptide(L)'
;KDGIEHWPLNDRNPVKEFLGREGTDWLKYHGGERPTKIRLGDFKPVARAWGEWVARNLIVLGNWSEYQLENAVLVKMIMESDDINLGYLLQQDIKRIASNDAAVFTLGHCNLITALCRRNKVPEEEDD
;
A
#
# COMPACT_ATOMS: atom_id res chain seq x y z
N LYS A 1 -5.19 -10.82 0.01
CA LYS A 1 -6.45 -11.05 0.76
C LYS A 1 -7.58 -10.58 -0.13
N ASP A 2 -8.23 -11.51 -0.82
CA ASP A 2 -9.20 -11.16 -1.86
C ASP A 2 -10.48 -10.65 -1.19
N GLY A 3 -11.01 -9.51 -1.67
CA GLY A 3 -12.31 -8.98 -1.25
C GLY A 3 -12.33 -7.83 -0.23
N ILE A 4 -11.18 -7.33 0.26
CA ILE A 4 -11.13 -6.14 1.15
C ILE A 4 -11.76 -4.92 0.46
N GLU A 5 -11.54 -4.77 -0.84
CA GLU A 5 -12.14 -3.72 -1.67
C GLU A 5 -13.68 -3.71 -1.60
N HIS A 6 -14.31 -4.84 -1.30
CA HIS A 6 -15.76 -5.01 -1.26
C HIS A 6 -16.36 -4.98 0.15
N TRP A 7 -15.55 -4.75 1.19
CA TRP A 7 -16.05 -4.65 2.56
C TRP A 7 -17.13 -3.55 2.69
N PRO A 8 -18.24 -3.80 3.41
CA PRO A 8 -19.20 -2.75 3.78
C PRO A 8 -18.59 -1.75 4.77
N LEU A 9 -19.22 -0.59 4.94
CA LEU A 9 -18.73 0.46 5.87
C LEU A 9 -18.56 -0.06 7.30
N ASN A 10 -19.42 -0.97 7.75
CA ASN A 10 -19.34 -1.54 9.09
C ASN A 10 -18.03 -2.31 9.34
N ASP A 11 -17.44 -2.91 8.29
CA ASP A 11 -16.17 -3.63 8.40
C ASP A 11 -14.97 -2.69 8.17
N ARG A 12 -15.17 -1.59 7.43
CA ARG A 12 -14.13 -0.57 7.19
C ARG A 12 -13.91 0.32 8.42
N ASN A 13 -15.00 0.80 9.02
CA ASN A 13 -14.95 1.78 10.11
C ASN A 13 -14.06 1.35 11.29
N PRO A 14 -14.06 0.09 11.75
CA PRO A 14 -13.13 -0.37 12.77
C PRO A 14 -11.66 -0.15 12.41
N VAL A 15 -11.28 -0.29 11.14
CA VAL A 15 -9.89 -0.03 10.67
C VAL A 15 -9.58 1.47 10.80
N LYS A 16 -10.51 2.33 10.39
CA LYS A 16 -10.36 3.79 10.50
C LYS A 16 -10.29 4.24 11.94
N GLU A 17 -11.16 3.74 12.81
CA GLU A 17 -11.22 4.11 14.23
C GLU A 17 -9.99 3.62 14.99
N PHE A 18 -9.44 2.47 14.59
CA PHE A 18 -8.21 1.94 15.15
C PHE A 18 -7.01 2.82 14.81
N LEU A 19 -6.84 3.17 13.52
CA LEU A 19 -5.65 3.87 13.02
C LEU A 19 -5.74 5.39 13.13
N GLY A 20 -6.90 5.97 12.85
CA GLY A 20 -7.17 7.39 12.78
C GLY A 20 -7.40 8.03 14.15
N ARG A 21 -7.15 9.33 14.25
CA ARG A 21 -7.56 10.16 15.39
C ARG A 21 -9.07 10.30 15.43
N GLU A 22 -9.60 10.74 16.57
CA GLU A 22 -11.01 11.11 16.67
C GLU A 22 -11.38 12.15 15.60
N GLY A 23 -12.53 11.97 14.94
CA GLY A 23 -12.96 12.80 13.81
C GLY A 23 -12.31 12.46 12.47
N THR A 24 -11.51 11.41 12.36
CA THR A 24 -10.98 10.96 11.07
C THR A 24 -12.12 10.54 10.14
N ASP A 25 -12.13 11.10 8.93
CA ASP A 25 -13.09 10.79 7.90
C ASP A 25 -12.48 9.93 6.79
N TRP A 26 -13.37 9.19 6.12
CA TRP A 26 -12.99 8.55 4.89
C TRP A 26 -12.99 9.54 3.73
N LEU A 27 -11.94 9.49 2.91
CA LEU A 27 -11.89 10.17 1.62
C LEU A 27 -12.46 9.29 0.51
N LYS A 28 -13.23 9.91 -0.39
CA LYS A 28 -13.75 9.29 -1.60
C LYS A 28 -12.73 9.40 -2.73
N TYR A 29 -12.72 8.41 -3.62
CA TYR A 29 -12.07 8.55 -4.92
C TYR A 29 -12.91 9.49 -5.80
N HIS A 30 -12.28 10.40 -6.57
CA HIS A 30 -13.02 11.25 -7.51
C HIS A 30 -13.79 10.36 -8.52
N GLY A 31 -15.12 10.47 -8.54
CA GLY A 31 -16.01 9.67 -9.39
C GLY A 31 -16.44 8.32 -8.82
N GLY A 32 -16.00 7.95 -7.61
CA GLY A 32 -16.42 6.73 -6.91
C GLY A 32 -17.39 7.03 -5.75
N GLU A 33 -18.42 6.21 -5.59
CA GLU A 33 -19.34 6.33 -4.45
C GLU A 33 -18.72 5.84 -3.13
N ARG A 34 -17.75 4.92 -3.21
CA ARG A 34 -17.20 4.25 -2.03
C ARG A 34 -15.99 4.98 -1.48
N PRO A 35 -16.01 5.37 -0.19
CA PRO A 35 -14.82 5.84 0.49
C PRO A 35 -13.78 4.73 0.58
N THR A 36 -12.57 5.01 0.09
CA THR A 36 -11.49 4.00 0.03
C THR A 36 -10.21 4.45 0.73
N LYS A 37 -10.12 5.70 1.19
CA LYS A 37 -8.84 6.25 1.65
C LYS A 37 -8.92 6.97 2.99
N ILE A 38 -7.83 6.96 3.73
CA ILE A 38 -7.60 7.75 4.95
C ILE A 38 -6.34 8.57 4.76
N ARG A 39 -6.32 9.84 5.23
CA ARG A 39 -5.08 10.62 5.19
C ARG A 39 -4.11 10.09 6.23
N LEU A 40 -2.85 9.90 5.85
CA LEU A 40 -1.78 9.53 6.77
C LEU A 40 -1.59 10.60 7.87
N GLY A 41 -1.88 11.86 7.56
CA GLY A 41 -1.89 12.97 8.52
C GLY A 41 -2.85 12.74 9.69
N ASP A 42 -3.97 12.08 9.43
CA ASP A 42 -5.04 11.86 10.40
C ASP A 42 -4.80 10.60 11.26
N PHE A 43 -3.75 9.83 10.98
CA PHE A 43 -3.39 8.67 11.79
C PHE A 43 -2.92 9.10 13.19
N LYS A 44 -3.17 8.24 14.18
CA LYS A 44 -2.53 8.29 15.50
C LYS A 44 -1.01 8.17 15.33
N PRO A 45 -0.18 8.74 16.23
CA PRO A 45 1.28 8.81 16.04
C PRO A 45 1.95 7.46 15.75
N VAL A 46 1.62 6.41 16.51
CA VAL A 46 2.20 5.07 16.31
C VAL A 46 1.74 4.45 14.99
N ALA A 47 0.45 4.58 14.67
CA ALA A 47 -0.10 4.12 13.40
C ALA A 47 0.56 4.82 12.21
N ARG A 48 0.83 6.12 12.34
CA ARG A 48 1.53 6.90 11.32
C ARG A 48 2.94 6.40 11.10
N ALA A 49 3.71 6.15 12.16
CA ALA A 49 5.07 5.63 12.05
C ALA A 49 5.09 4.28 11.30
N TRP A 50 4.17 3.38 11.64
CA TRP A 50 4.02 2.12 10.91
C TRP A 50 3.56 2.31 9.47
N GLY A 51 2.64 3.24 9.21
CA GLY A 51 2.25 3.64 7.86
C GLY A 51 3.48 4.05 7.05
N GLU A 52 4.23 5.04 7.50
CA GLU A 52 5.44 5.53 6.83
C GLU A 52 6.46 4.40 6.58
N TRP A 53 6.64 3.49 7.54
CA TRP A 53 7.50 2.32 7.36
C TRP A 53 6.96 1.39 6.27
N VAL A 54 5.66 1.07 6.26
CA VAL A 54 5.02 0.24 5.23
C VAL A 54 5.19 0.85 3.84
N ALA A 55 4.91 2.15 3.68
CA ALA A 55 5.06 2.85 2.40
C ALA A 55 6.49 2.85 1.86
N ARG A 56 7.50 2.83 2.73
CA ARG A 56 8.91 2.85 2.34
C ARG A 56 9.47 1.47 2.01
N ASN A 57 8.90 0.42 2.59
CA ASN A 57 9.53 -0.91 2.60
C ASN A 57 8.71 -2.00 1.91
N LEU A 58 7.37 -1.92 1.92
CA LEU A 58 6.52 -3.04 1.55
C LEU A 58 5.63 -2.79 0.34
N ILE A 59 5.21 -1.54 0.10
CA ILE A 59 4.20 -1.21 -0.91
C ILE A 59 4.69 -0.11 -1.85
N VAL A 60 4.21 -0.17 -3.09
CA VAL A 60 4.43 0.88 -4.09
C VAL A 60 3.30 1.90 -4.00
N LEU A 61 3.58 3.08 -3.44
CA LEU A 61 2.61 4.19 -3.37
C LEU A 61 2.99 5.33 -4.33
N GLY A 62 2.03 5.71 -5.19
CA GLY A 62 2.11 6.95 -5.97
C GLY A 62 1.77 8.20 -5.16
N ASN A 63 0.98 8.06 -4.08
CA ASN A 63 0.66 9.14 -3.15
C ASN A 63 0.88 8.66 -1.70
N TRP A 64 1.73 9.39 -0.98
CA TRP A 64 2.17 9.05 0.38
C TRP A 64 1.30 9.68 1.47
N SER A 65 0.45 10.64 1.08
CA SER A 65 -0.44 11.34 2.00
C SER A 65 -1.76 10.62 2.25
N GLU A 66 -2.14 9.66 1.40
CA GLU A 66 -3.42 8.97 1.44
C GLU A 66 -3.24 7.45 1.32
N TYR A 67 -3.82 6.72 2.27
CA TYR A 67 -3.73 5.27 2.33
C TYR A 67 -5.04 4.66 1.86
N GLN A 68 -4.96 3.77 0.87
CA GLN A 68 -6.09 2.90 0.52
C GLN A 68 -6.39 1.92 1.65
N LEU A 69 -7.63 1.42 1.68
CA LEU A 69 -8.12 0.49 2.70
C LEU A 69 -7.21 -0.73 2.86
N GLU A 70 -6.70 -1.35 1.79
CA GLU A 70 -5.82 -2.51 1.91
C GLU A 70 -4.53 -2.17 2.68
N ASN A 71 -3.95 -1.00 2.40
CA ASN A 71 -2.73 -0.54 3.05
C ASN A 71 -2.98 -0.15 4.51
N ALA A 72 -4.15 0.45 4.80
CA ALA A 72 -4.57 0.71 6.16
C ALA A 72 -4.74 -0.60 6.95
N VAL A 73 -5.39 -1.63 6.36
CA VAL A 73 -5.51 -2.95 6.99
C VAL A 73 -4.14 -3.55 7.28
N LEU A 74 -3.17 -3.43 6.37
CA LEU A 74 -1.80 -3.91 6.62
C LEU A 74 -1.16 -3.22 7.83
N VAL A 75 -1.30 -1.90 7.96
CA VAL A 75 -0.80 -1.16 9.14
C VAL A 75 -1.49 -1.65 10.42
N LYS A 76 -2.80 -1.86 10.39
CA LYS A 76 -3.57 -2.38 11.53
C LYS A 76 -3.06 -3.77 11.94
N MET A 77 -2.85 -4.67 10.98
CA MET A 77 -2.32 -6.01 11.24
C MET A 77 -0.95 -5.96 11.92
N ILE A 78 -0.04 -5.09 11.47
CA ILE A 78 1.27 -4.91 12.13
C ILE A 78 1.09 -4.48 13.59
N MET A 79 0.21 -3.50 13.82
CA MET A 79 -0.04 -2.98 15.17
C MET A 79 -0.73 -3.99 16.10
N GLU A 80 -1.55 -4.89 15.56
CA GLU A 80 -2.17 -5.98 16.30
C GLU A 80 -1.24 -7.19 16.45
N SER A 81 -0.04 -7.15 15.86
CA SER A 81 0.90 -8.27 15.83
C SER A 81 0.33 -9.51 15.12
N ASP A 82 -0.51 -9.30 14.11
CA ASP A 82 -1.06 -10.35 13.27
C ASP A 82 0.01 -10.91 12.31
N ASP A 83 -0.12 -12.18 11.96
CA ASP A 83 0.71 -12.81 10.93
C ASP A 83 0.45 -12.19 9.54
N ILE A 84 1.53 -11.80 8.87
CA ILE A 84 1.51 -11.21 7.53
C ILE A 84 2.30 -12.10 6.59
N ASN A 85 1.63 -12.62 5.55
CA ASN A 85 2.30 -13.31 4.47
C ASN A 85 2.94 -12.30 3.50
N LEU A 86 4.12 -11.79 3.88
CA LEU A 86 4.85 -10.80 3.11
C LEU A 86 5.19 -11.29 1.70
N GLY A 87 5.62 -12.54 1.55
CA GLY A 87 5.94 -13.13 0.26
C GLY A 87 4.75 -13.09 -0.71
N TYR A 88 3.56 -13.41 -0.22
CA TYR A 88 2.32 -13.32 -1.00
C TYR A 88 2.00 -11.88 -1.41
N LEU A 89 2.13 -10.91 -0.49
CA LEU A 89 1.86 -9.49 -0.79
C LEU A 89 2.80 -8.96 -1.89
N LEU A 90 4.10 -9.24 -1.77
CA LEU A 90 5.10 -8.84 -2.76
C LEU A 90 4.86 -9.52 -4.10
N GLN A 91 4.58 -10.83 -4.10
CA GLN A 91 4.29 -11.58 -5.32
C GLN A 91 3.05 -11.02 -6.03
N GLN A 92 1.97 -10.72 -5.29
CA GLN A 92 0.73 -10.20 -5.86
C GLN A 92 0.96 -8.84 -6.52
N ASP A 93 1.73 -7.96 -5.88
CA ASP A 93 2.01 -6.64 -6.42
C ASP A 93 2.95 -6.69 -7.65
N ILE A 94 4.00 -7.53 -7.59
CA ILE A 94 4.87 -7.78 -8.75
C ILE A 94 4.07 -8.33 -9.93
N LYS A 95 3.18 -9.31 -9.70
CA LYS A 95 2.33 -9.87 -10.76
C LYS A 95 1.40 -8.81 -11.34
N ARG A 96 0.82 -7.95 -10.51
CA ARG A 96 -0.04 -6.83 -10.94
C ARG A 96 0.72 -5.85 -11.83
N ILE A 97 1.93 -5.46 -11.44
CA ILE A 97 2.79 -4.55 -12.22
C ILE A 97 3.21 -5.20 -13.53
N ALA A 98 3.64 -6.47 -13.50
CA ALA A 98 4.10 -7.20 -14.68
C ALA A 98 2.99 -7.52 -15.68
N SER A 99 1.73 -7.57 -15.24
CA SER A 99 0.55 -7.84 -16.10
C SER A 99 -0.18 -6.55 -16.47
N ASN A 100 0.41 -5.37 -16.22
CA ASN A 100 -0.21 -4.10 -16.54
C ASN A 100 0.07 -3.73 -18.01
N ASP A 101 -0.99 -3.69 -18.81
CA ASP A 101 -0.92 -3.36 -20.25
C ASP A 101 -0.89 -1.85 -20.53
N ALA A 102 -0.91 -1.00 -19.49
CA ALA A 102 -0.82 0.44 -19.67
C ALA A 102 0.52 0.85 -20.28
N ALA A 103 0.48 1.80 -21.23
CA ALA A 103 1.68 2.32 -21.89
C ALA A 103 2.69 2.98 -20.92
N VAL A 104 2.20 3.48 -19.78
CA VAL A 104 3.02 4.06 -18.70
C VAL A 104 2.52 3.52 -17.37
N PHE A 105 3.42 2.96 -16.58
CA PHE A 105 3.14 2.49 -15.22
C PHE A 105 4.38 2.63 -14.33
N THR A 106 4.17 2.62 -13.02
CA THR A 106 5.26 2.74 -12.04
C THR A 106 5.81 1.36 -11.68
N LEU A 107 7.12 1.18 -11.84
CA LEU A 107 7.86 0.11 -11.19
C LEU A 107 8.24 0.60 -9.79
N GLY A 108 7.84 -0.10 -8.74
CA GLY A 108 8.17 0.32 -7.36
C GLY A 108 8.84 -0.74 -6.49
N HIS A 109 9.05 -1.95 -7.00
CA HIS A 109 9.84 -2.96 -6.30
C HIS A 109 11.27 -2.91 -6.82
N CYS A 110 12.24 -2.53 -5.97
CA CYS A 110 13.65 -2.48 -6.35
C CYS A 110 14.12 -3.81 -6.96
N ASN A 111 13.74 -4.94 -6.35
CA ASN A 111 14.10 -6.26 -6.87
C ASN A 111 13.53 -6.53 -8.28
N LEU A 112 12.30 -6.06 -8.56
CA LEU A 112 11.71 -6.17 -9.90
C LEU A 112 12.43 -5.26 -10.89
N ILE A 113 12.73 -4.01 -10.49
CA ILE A 113 13.50 -3.06 -11.31
C ILE A 113 14.87 -3.66 -11.66
N THR A 114 15.63 -4.14 -10.66
CA THR A 114 16.94 -4.77 -10.87
C THR A 114 16.83 -5.98 -11.79
N ALA A 115 15.85 -6.86 -11.60
CA ALA A 115 15.64 -8.02 -12.46
C ALA A 115 15.33 -7.62 -13.93
N LEU A 116 14.50 -6.59 -14.14
CA LEU A 116 14.18 -6.06 -15.46
C LEU A 116 15.39 -5.37 -16.12
N CYS A 117 16.16 -4.58 -15.37
CA CYS A 117 17.38 -3.94 -15.85
C CYS A 117 18.40 -4.98 -16.31
N ARG A 118 18.67 -6.01 -15.49
CA ARG A 118 19.55 -7.13 -15.84
C ARG A 118 19.09 -7.85 -17.10
N ARG A 119 17.78 -8.15 -17.22
CA ARG A 119 17.21 -8.78 -18.41
C ARG A 119 17.40 -7.94 -19.68
N ASN A 120 17.36 -6.62 -19.55
CA ASN A 120 17.59 -5.69 -20.65
C ASN A 120 19.08 -5.33 -20.85
N LYS A 121 19.99 -5.95 -20.09
CA LYS A 121 21.44 -5.69 -20.14
C LYS A 121 21.79 -4.22 -19.90
N VAL A 122 21.04 -3.56 -19.03
CA VAL A 122 21.40 -2.24 -18.53
C VAL A 122 22.74 -2.37 -17.79
N PRO A 123 23.76 -1.55 -18.09
CA PRO A 123 25.04 -1.58 -17.39
C PRO A 123 24.83 -1.41 -15.88
N GLU A 124 25.49 -2.24 -15.07
CA GLU A 124 25.58 -2.02 -13.63
C GLU A 124 26.65 -0.94 -13.40
N GLU A 125 26.39 0.03 -12.53
CA GLU A 125 27.46 0.95 -12.12
C GLU A 125 28.52 0.15 -11.36
N GLU A 126 29.79 0.32 -11.73
CA GLU A 126 30.91 -0.26 -10.98
C GLU A 126 30.97 0.42 -9.62
N ASP A 127 31.16 -0.35 -8.55
CA ASP A 127 31.36 0.21 -7.21
C ASP A 127 32.65 1.08 -7.23
N ASP A 128 32.51 2.39 -6.97
CA ASP A 128 33.62 3.35 -6.79
C ASP A 128 34.54 3.00 -5.60
#